data_AF-A0A0A3II67-F1
#
_entry.id   AF-A0A0A3II67-F1
#
_cell.length_a   1.000
_cell.length_b   1.000
_cell.length_c   1.000
_cell.angle_alpha   90.00
_cell.angle_beta   90.00
_cell.angle_gamma   90.00
#
_symmetry.space_group_name_H-M   'P 1'
#
loop_
_entity.id
_entity.type
_entity.pdbx_description
1 polymer ?
#
loop_
_entity_poly.entity_id
_entity_poly.type
_entity_poly.pdbx_seq_one_letter_code
_entity_poly.pdbx_strand_id
1 'polypeptide(L)'
;MAVYKMSCMCAAFNIIVLISYFALIVIEAGVLAGIVLLGIIFFPLVTFAGIMLGIGALVLKEPRMKSLIAVAVNSVYPVGSFYLFKLF
;
A
#
# COMPACT_ATOMS: atom_id res chain seq x y z
N MET A 1 -7.70 -13.17 14.46
CA MET A 1 -7.53 -11.70 14.59
C MET A 1 -6.21 -11.19 14.02
N ALA A 2 -5.62 -11.91 13.06
CA ALA A 2 -4.32 -11.60 12.46
C ALA A 2 -4.44 -11.08 11.02
N VAL A 3 -5.52 -11.45 10.33
CA VAL A 3 -5.64 -11.25 8.88
C VAL A 3 -5.91 -9.77 8.56
N TYR A 4 -6.81 -9.11 9.30
CA TYR A 4 -7.02 -7.67 9.12
C TYR A 4 -5.75 -6.85 9.47
N LYS A 5 -4.93 -7.31 10.42
CA LYS A 5 -3.67 -6.65 10.79
C LYS A 5 -2.64 -6.72 9.66
N MET A 6 -2.53 -7.87 8.99
CA MET A 6 -1.67 -8.02 7.82
C MET A 6 -2.15 -7.15 6.65
N SER A 7 -3.46 -7.08 6.41
CA SER A 7 -4.03 -6.16 5.40
C SER A 7 -3.72 -4.68 5.71
N CYS A 8 -3.75 -4.28 6.98
CA CYS A 8 -3.32 -2.95 7.40
C CYS A 8 -1.81 -2.73 7.24
N MET A 9 -0.97 -3.76 7.45
CA MET A 9 0.47 -3.67 7.18
C MET A 9 0.76 -3.46 5.69
N CYS A 10 0.02 -4.11 4.79
CA CYS A 10 0.10 -3.85 3.36
C CYS A 10 -0.22 -2.38 3.03
N ALA A 11 -1.28 -1.83 3.64
CA ALA A 11 -1.62 -0.42 3.47
C ALA A 11 -0.51 0.51 4.00
N ALA A 12 0.05 0.22 5.17
CA ALA A 12 1.13 1.00 5.75
C ALA A 12 2.41 0.95 4.89
N PHE A 13 2.77 -0.23 4.37
CA PHE A 13 3.90 -0.39 3.44
C PHE A 13 3.70 0.50 2.21
N ASN A 14 2.53 0.42 1.59
CA ASN A 14 2.21 1.24 0.41
C ASN A 14 2.31 2.74 0.72
N ILE A 15 1.85 3.18 1.90
CA ILE A 15 1.99 4.57 2.38
C ILE A 15 3.45 5.00 2.49
N ILE A 16 4.27 4.18 3.14
CA ILE A 16 5.68 4.48 3.33
C ILE A 16 6.40 4.57 1.98
N VAL A 17 6.15 3.63 1.06
CA VAL A 17 6.76 3.64 -0.29
C VAL A 17 6.41 4.92 -1.05
N LEU A 18 5.15 5.39 -0.99
CA LEU A 18 4.75 6.62 -1.67
C LEU A 18 5.41 7.87 -1.06
N ILE A 19 5.46 7.96 0.28
CA ILE A 19 6.11 9.09 0.97
C ILE A 19 7.60 9.10 0.65
N SER A 20 8.25 7.94 0.68
CA SER A 20 9.66 7.80 0.33
C SER A 20 9.91 8.16 -1.13
N TYR A 21 8.99 7.83 -2.06
CA TYR A 21 9.07 8.25 -3.45
C TYR A 21 9.02 9.77 -3.62
N PHE A 22 8.08 10.44 -2.92
CA PHE A 22 8.01 11.90 -2.93
C PHE A 22 9.26 12.56 -2.34
N ALA A 23 9.74 12.06 -1.20
CA ALA A 23 10.97 12.54 -0.60
C ALA A 23 12.17 12.38 -1.54
N LEU A 24 12.18 11.32 -2.36
CA LEU A 24 13.22 11.08 -3.34
C LEU A 24 13.27 12.13 -4.45
N ILE A 25 12.12 12.47 -5.01
CA ILE A 25 11.98 13.50 -6.06
C ILE A 25 12.51 14.84 -5.55
N VAL A 26 12.30 15.14 -4.27
CA VAL A 26 12.66 16.43 -3.66
C VAL A 26 14.15 16.52 -3.30
N ILE A 27 14.80 15.40 -2.95
CA ILE A 27 16.14 15.42 -2.31
C ILE A 27 17.26 14.95 -3.26
N GLU A 28 16.96 14.46 -4.46
CA GLU A 28 17.94 13.92 -5.44
C GLU A 28 18.94 12.91 -4.84
N ALA A 29 18.53 12.13 -3.83
CA ALA A 29 19.40 11.21 -3.13
C ALA A 29 19.47 9.83 -3.83
N GLY A 30 20.56 9.57 -4.57
CA GLY A 30 20.73 8.37 -5.41
C GLY A 30 20.70 6.99 -4.70
N VAL A 31 21.04 6.89 -3.40
CA VAL A 31 20.97 5.61 -2.65
C VAL A 31 19.55 5.30 -2.19
N LEU A 32 18.79 6.35 -1.86
CA LEU A 32 17.40 6.24 -1.44
C LEU A 32 16.53 5.79 -2.64
N ALA A 33 17.02 6.00 -3.87
CA ALA A 33 16.35 5.65 -5.11
C ALA A 33 16.16 4.14 -5.28
N GLY A 34 17.17 3.34 -4.92
CA GLY A 34 17.11 1.87 -5.08
C GLY A 34 16.08 1.19 -4.18
N ILE A 35 15.97 1.64 -2.92
CA ILE A 35 14.99 1.12 -1.95
C ILE A 35 13.57 1.49 -2.37
N VAL A 36 13.38 2.71 -2.85
CA VAL A 36 12.11 3.19 -3.38
C VAL A 36 11.73 2.44 -4.66
N LEU A 37 12.69 2.16 -5.56
CA LEU A 37 12.46 1.41 -6.79
C LEU A 37 11.94 -0.02 -6.51
N LEU A 38 12.56 -0.71 -5.55
CA LEU A 38 12.09 -2.01 -5.07
C LEU A 38 10.68 -1.90 -4.49
N GLY A 39 10.42 -0.88 -3.67
CA GLY A 39 9.10 -0.58 -3.14
C GLY A 39 8.04 -0.45 -4.23
N ILE A 40 8.35 0.25 -5.33
CA ILE A 40 7.45 0.46 -6.48
C ILE A 40 7.20 -0.85 -7.26
N ILE A 41 8.23 -1.69 -7.44
CA ILE A 41 8.07 -2.98 -8.14
C ILE A 41 7.15 -3.92 -7.36
N PHE A 42 7.30 -3.99 -6.03
CA PHE A 42 6.47 -4.84 -5.18
C PHE A 42 5.11 -4.22 -4.84
N PHE A 43 4.93 -2.92 -5.06
CA PHE A 43 3.72 -2.18 -4.79
C PHE A 43 2.42 -2.81 -5.32
N PRO A 44 2.28 -3.17 -6.61
CA PRO A 44 1.06 -3.81 -7.12
C PRO A 44 0.79 -5.16 -6.44
N LEU A 45 1.85 -5.91 -6.13
CA LEU A 45 1.76 -7.22 -5.48
C LEU A 45 1.28 -7.09 -4.02
N VAL A 46 1.84 -6.14 -3.27
CA VAL A 46 1.48 -5.86 -1.88
C VAL A 46 0.07 -5.27 -1.78
N THR A 47 -0.32 -4.44 -2.73
CA THR A 47 -1.67 -3.89 -2.85
C THR A 47 -2.70 -5.00 -3.08
N PHE A 48 -2.45 -5.90 -4.04
CA PHE A 48 -3.32 -7.03 -4.32
C PHE A 48 -3.43 -7.99 -3.13
N ALA A 49 -2.29 -8.30 -2.49
CA ALA A 49 -2.24 -9.11 -1.28
C ALA A 49 -3.04 -8.44 -0.14
N GLY A 50 -2.90 -7.13 0.05
CA GLY A 50 -3.62 -6.35 1.05
C GLY A 50 -5.13 -6.40 0.86
N ILE A 51 -5.62 -6.31 -0.38
CA ILE A 51 -7.05 -6.45 -0.73
C ILE A 51 -7.53 -7.88 -0.44
N MET A 52 -6.80 -8.90 -0.90
CA MET A 52 -7.15 -10.32 -0.68
C MET A 52 -7.20 -10.67 0.81
N LEU A 53 -6.24 -10.19 1.60
CA LEU A 53 -6.23 -10.35 3.05
C LEU A 53 -7.40 -9.61 3.70
N GLY A 54 -7.72 -8.41 3.22
CA GLY A 54 -8.88 -7.65 3.69
C GLY A 54 -10.19 -8.40 3.44
N ILE A 55 -10.40 -8.94 2.24
CA ILE A 55 -11.56 -9.78 1.89
C ILE A 55 -11.56 -11.07 2.72
N GLY A 56 -10.41 -11.71 2.88
CA GLY A 56 -10.27 -12.91 3.72
C GLY A 56 -10.67 -12.66 5.17
N ALA A 57 -10.36 -11.48 5.72
CA ALA A 57 -10.81 -11.09 7.06
C ALA A 57 -12.35 -10.90 7.14
N LEU A 58 -13.01 -10.43 6.07
CA LEU A 58 -14.49 -10.38 6.00
C LEU A 58 -15.09 -11.79 6.03
N VAL A 59 -14.51 -12.71 5.24
CA VAL A 59 -14.97 -14.11 5.15
C VAL A 59 -14.81 -14.83 6.49
N LEU A 60 -13.71 -14.58 7.21
CA LEU A 60 -13.43 -15.12 8.54
C LEU A 60 -14.24 -14.46 9.67
N LYS A 61 -15.16 -13.54 9.35
CA LYS A 61 -15.98 -12.78 10.32
C LYS A 61 -15.14 -12.02 11.37
N GLU A 62 -13.91 -11.62 11.02
CA GLU A 62 -13.14 -10.65 11.81
C GLU A 62 -13.89 -9.30 11.87
N PRO A 63 -13.54 -8.35 12.75
CA PRO A 63 -14.22 -7.05 12.87
C PRO A 63 -14.45 -6.37 11.51
N ARG A 64 -15.68 -6.48 11.01
CA ARG A 64 -16.06 -6.17 9.62
C ARG A 64 -15.68 -4.76 9.20
N MET A 65 -15.91 -3.79 10.08
CA MET A 65 -15.62 -2.38 9.81
C MET A 65 -14.12 -2.15 9.56
N LYS A 66 -13.24 -2.78 10.35
CA LYS A 66 -11.78 -2.64 10.20
C LYS A 66 -11.27 -3.27 8.92
N SER A 67 -11.84 -4.43 8.58
CA SER A 67 -11.49 -5.17 7.37
C SER A 67 -11.99 -4.47 6.10
N LEU A 68 -13.19 -3.89 6.11
CA LEU A 68 -13.69 -3.02 5.03
C LEU A 68 -12.81 -1.78 4.82
N ILE A 69 -12.40 -1.12 5.89
CA ILE A 69 -11.47 0.02 5.81
C ILE A 69 -10.14 -0.44 5.21
N ALA A 70 -9.59 -1.58 5.62
CA ALA A 70 -8.34 -2.09 5.08
C ALA A 70 -8.43 -2.43 3.58
N VAL A 71 -9.56 -3.01 3.13
CA VAL A 71 -9.82 -3.22 1.70
C VAL A 71 -9.89 -1.88 0.96
N ALA A 72 -10.69 -0.93 1.47
CA ALA A 72 -10.86 0.37 0.83
C ALA A 72 -9.53 1.13 0.71
N VAL A 73 -8.73 1.16 1.78
CA VAL A 73 -7.42 1.83 1.77
C VAL A 73 -6.48 1.18 0.76
N ASN A 74 -6.36 -0.15 0.73
CA ASN A 74 -5.54 -0.83 -0.27
C ASN A 74 -6.08 -0.66 -1.70
N SER A 75 -7.37 -0.42 -1.89
CA SER A 75 -7.99 -0.23 -3.22
C SER A 75 -7.84 1.19 -3.77
N VAL A 76 -7.93 2.21 -2.90
CA VAL A 76 -7.79 3.63 -3.28
C VAL A 76 -6.33 3.98 -3.57
N TYR A 77 -5.41 3.27 -2.93
CA TYR A 77 -3.97 3.48 -3.06
C TYR A 77 -3.39 3.38 -4.50
N PRO A 78 -3.69 2.33 -5.29
CA PRO A 78 -3.26 2.26 -6.68
C PRO A 78 -3.85 3.40 -7.53
N VAL A 79 -5.08 3.84 -7.26
CA VAL A 79 -5.70 4.96 -8.00
C VAL A 79 -4.99 6.28 -7.68
N GLY A 80 -4.72 6.56 -6.41
CA GLY A 80 -4.02 7.78 -5.98
C GLY A 80 -2.57 7.83 -6.48
N SER A 81 -1.86 6.71 -6.45
CA SER A 81 -0.50 6.63 -6.98
C SER A 81 -0.45 6.81 -8.50
N PHE A 82 -1.36 6.22 -9.29
CA PHE A 82 -1.44 6.45 -10.74
C PHE A 82 -1.62 7.94 -11.09
N TYR A 83 -2.43 8.67 -10.32
CA TYR A 83 -2.61 10.11 -10.51
C TYR A 83 -1.34 10.91 -10.17
N LEU A 84 -0.66 10.56 -9.08
CA LEU A 84 0.57 11.23 -8.65
C LEU A 84 1.75 10.94 -9.59
N PHE A 85 1.91 9.70 -10.03
CA PHE A 85 2.95 9.31 -11.01
C PHE A 85 2.75 9.94 -12.39
N LYS A 86 1.52 10.34 -12.75
CA LYS A 86 1.22 11.01 -14.03
C LYS A 86 1.42 12.53 -13.97
N LEU A 87 1.45 13.11 -12.76
CA LEU A 87 1.57 14.55 -12.55
C LEU A 87 3.02 15.05 -12.61
N PHE A 88 4.00 14.14 -12.51
CA PHE A 88 5.44 14.36 -12.63
C PHE A 88 5.96 13.68 -13.89
#